data_AF-A0A1Q9XNY0-F1
#
_entry.id   AF-A0A1Q9XNY0-F1
#
_cell.length_a   1.000
_cell.length_b   1.000
_cell.length_c   1.000
_cell.angle_alpha   90.00
_cell.angle_beta   90.00
_cell.angle_gamma   90.00
#
_symmetry.space_group_name_H-M   'P 1'
#
loop_
_entity.id
_entity.type
_entity.pdbx_description
1 polymer ?
#
loop_
_entity_poly.entity_id
_entity_poly.type
_entity_poly.pdbx_seq_one_letter_code
_entity_poly.pdbx_strand_id
1 'polypeptide(L)'
;MNPLFKHLSADTLSALENQLTIIDDTSDEELFDFLLEELDLSAEQAEAAIALRPQYMGRLFLNGNSPLYQDTPVYVDPAAGFIFHGQLTEYQILTIYRMLLASRHGTRLKLNAHECAGLNNDGQLYWTPYNSLQPGTVYEVYGFEHRQFEDGHWQGETLAQTTAAIQHPEFID
;
A
#
# COMPACT_ATOMS: atom_id res chain seq x y z
N MET A 1 8.67 10.47 -15.21
CA MET A 1 9.84 9.82 -14.59
C MET A 1 11.00 10.79 -14.62
N ASN A 2 11.63 11.07 -13.47
CA ASN A 2 12.80 11.94 -13.42
C ASN A 2 13.93 11.36 -14.30
N PRO A 3 14.48 12.14 -15.27
CA PRO A 3 15.57 11.68 -16.12
C PRO A 3 16.79 11.15 -15.36
N LEU A 4 17.06 11.66 -14.16
CA LEU A 4 18.19 11.25 -13.32
C LEU A 4 18.11 9.78 -12.87
N PHE A 5 16.90 9.19 -12.84
CA PHE A 5 16.68 7.81 -12.41
C PHE A 5 16.49 6.84 -13.57
N LYS A 6 16.39 7.32 -14.82
CA LYS A 6 16.15 6.49 -16.02
C LYS A 6 17.18 5.40 -16.26
N HIS A 7 18.40 5.60 -15.79
CA HIS A 7 19.52 4.70 -16.03
C HIS A 7 19.84 3.80 -14.83
N LEU A 8 19.13 3.97 -13.71
CA LEU A 8 19.31 3.13 -12.53
C LEU A 8 18.76 1.73 -12.78
N SER A 9 19.39 0.75 -12.14
CA SER A 9 18.90 -0.63 -12.17
C SER A 9 17.57 -0.77 -11.41
N ALA A 10 16.80 -1.81 -11.70
CA ALA A 10 15.56 -2.10 -10.97
C ALA A 10 15.83 -2.33 -9.46
N ASP A 11 16.95 -2.98 -9.12
CA ASP A 11 17.34 -3.24 -7.73
C ASP A 11 17.68 -1.94 -7.00
N THR A 12 18.43 -1.04 -7.66
CA THR A 12 18.75 0.29 -7.11
C THR A 12 17.49 1.13 -6.91
N LEU A 13 16.57 1.11 -7.87
CA LEU A 13 15.29 1.83 -7.76
C LEU A 13 14.44 1.29 -6.60
N SER A 14 14.39 -0.04 -6.44
CA SER A 14 13.66 -0.67 -5.33
C SER A 14 14.28 -0.34 -3.98
N ALA A 15 15.61 -0.36 -3.86
CA ALA A 15 16.31 -0.01 -2.62
C ALA A 15 16.11 1.48 -2.28
N LEU A 16 16.20 2.36 -3.27
CA LEU A 16 15.92 3.78 -3.12
C LEU A 16 14.47 4.04 -2.68
N GLU A 17 13.51 3.38 -3.31
CA GLU A 17 12.09 3.47 -2.94
C GLU A 17 11.86 3.03 -1.48
N ASN A 18 12.48 1.93 -1.07
CA ASN A 18 12.40 1.47 0.32
C ASN A 18 12.88 2.54 1.30
N GLN A 19 14.03 3.18 1.04
CA GLN A 19 14.55 4.24 1.90
C GLN A 19 13.61 5.46 1.96
N LEU A 20 13.04 5.86 0.83
CA LEU A 20 12.11 6.99 0.78
C LEU A 20 10.78 6.70 1.49
N THR A 21 10.37 5.43 1.58
CA THR A 21 9.17 5.00 2.32
C THR A 21 9.36 4.85 3.82
N ILE A 22 10.60 4.86 4.32
CA ILE A 22 10.87 4.79 5.76
C ILE A 22 10.43 6.10 6.42
N ILE A 23 9.48 5.98 7.36
CA ILE A 23 8.88 7.10 8.13
C ILE A 23 9.60 7.29 9.47
N ASP A 24 10.81 6.75 9.65
CA ASP A 24 11.57 6.92 10.89
C ASP A 24 12.30 8.28 10.95
N ASP A 25 12.97 8.55 12.08
CA ASP A 25 13.70 9.79 12.38
C ASP A 25 14.99 10.01 11.56
N THR A 26 15.28 9.22 10.51
CA THR A 26 16.45 9.38 9.64
C THR A 26 16.48 10.79 9.08
N SER A 27 17.53 11.55 9.35
CA SER A 27 17.69 12.91 8.82
C SER A 27 17.96 12.89 7.31
N ASP A 28 17.73 14.02 6.62
CA ASP A 28 18.08 14.12 5.20
C ASP A 28 19.60 13.96 4.97
N GLU A 29 20.43 14.29 5.96
CA GLU A 29 21.90 14.10 5.92
C GLU A 29 22.27 12.61 5.98
N GLU A 30 21.69 11.86 6.93
CA GLU A 30 21.92 10.41 7.03
C GLU A 30 21.40 9.66 5.79
N LEU A 31 20.26 10.09 5.25
CA LEU A 31 19.74 9.54 3.99
C LEU A 31 20.68 9.87 2.83
N PHE A 32 21.18 11.11 2.74
CA PHE A 32 22.12 11.51 1.71
C PHE A 32 23.36 10.61 1.69
N ASP A 33 23.99 10.42 2.85
CA ASP A 33 25.17 9.57 2.98
C ASP A 33 24.88 8.12 2.56
N PHE A 34 23.74 7.55 2.99
CA PHE A 34 23.32 6.21 2.55
C PHE A 34 23.17 6.13 1.02
N LEU A 35 22.56 7.13 0.39
CA LEU A 35 22.34 7.14 -1.06
C LEU A 35 23.66 7.17 -1.84
N LEU A 36 24.67 7.87 -1.34
CA LEU A 36 25.99 7.94 -1.97
C LEU A 36 26.80 6.66 -1.74
N GLU A 37 26.86 6.20 -0.49
CA GLU A 37 27.79 5.14 -0.07
C GLU A 37 27.25 3.74 -0.34
N GLU A 38 25.94 3.51 -0.15
CA GLU A 38 25.35 2.17 -0.23
C GLU A 38 24.63 1.92 -1.57
N LEU A 39 24.12 2.97 -2.22
CA LEU A 39 23.43 2.85 -3.52
C LEU A 39 24.25 3.35 -4.72
N ASP A 40 25.49 3.79 -4.49
CA ASP A 40 26.40 4.34 -5.51
C ASP A 40 25.76 5.47 -6.36
N LEU A 41 24.86 6.26 -5.77
CA LEU A 41 24.23 7.38 -6.46
C LEU A 41 25.18 8.58 -6.55
N SER A 42 25.05 9.35 -7.63
CA SER A 42 25.71 10.67 -7.68
C SER A 42 25.06 11.62 -6.68
N ALA A 43 25.80 12.65 -6.25
CA ALA A 43 25.27 13.71 -5.39
C ALA A 43 23.99 14.34 -5.97
N GLU A 44 23.93 14.56 -7.29
CA GLU A 44 22.75 15.10 -7.97
C GLU A 44 21.55 14.13 -7.91
N GLN A 45 21.79 12.82 -8.03
CA GLN A 45 20.74 11.80 -7.88
C GLN A 45 20.24 11.72 -6.44
N ALA A 46 21.13 11.83 -5.45
CA ALA A 46 20.79 11.80 -4.04
C ALA A 46 19.98 13.04 -3.61
N GLU A 47 20.40 14.25 -4.04
CA GLU A 47 19.63 15.48 -3.82
C GLU A 47 18.23 15.38 -4.44
N ALA A 48 18.14 14.88 -5.68
CA ALA A 48 16.87 14.69 -6.36
C ALA A 48 15.97 13.66 -5.65
N ALA A 49 16.54 12.60 -5.06
CA ALA A 49 15.81 11.62 -4.28
C ALA A 49 15.27 12.21 -2.98
N ILE A 50 16.09 12.94 -2.23
CA ILE A 50 15.67 13.62 -0.99
C ILE A 50 14.54 14.63 -1.28
N ALA A 51 14.62 15.36 -2.40
CA ALA A 51 13.56 16.28 -2.81
C ALA A 51 12.20 15.58 -3.06
N LEU A 52 12.19 14.27 -3.33
CA LEU A 52 10.96 13.49 -3.44
C LEU A 52 10.40 13.06 -2.08
N ARG A 53 11.19 13.04 -1.01
CA ARG A 53 10.81 12.52 0.31
C ARG A 53 9.48 13.07 0.85
N PRO A 54 9.14 14.37 0.74
CA PRO A 54 7.83 14.88 1.17
C PRO A 54 6.64 14.25 0.43
N GLN A 55 6.87 13.73 -0.77
CA GLN A 55 5.84 13.03 -1.55
C GLN A 55 5.65 11.59 -1.09
N TYR A 56 6.59 11.01 -0.34
CA TYR A 56 6.47 9.66 0.25
C TYR A 56 5.88 9.69 1.66
N MET A 57 6.01 10.79 2.38
CA MET A 57 5.48 10.89 3.74
C MET A 57 3.96 10.70 3.78
N GLY A 58 3.51 9.69 4.54
CA GLY A 58 2.10 9.39 4.75
C GLY A 58 1.37 8.88 3.49
N ARG A 59 2.09 8.48 2.45
CA ARG A 59 1.53 7.98 1.19
C ARG A 59 2.13 6.62 0.86
N LEU A 60 1.30 5.70 0.40
CA LEU A 60 1.72 4.35 0.05
C LEU A 60 1.55 4.16 -1.46
N PHE A 61 2.65 3.96 -2.17
CA PHE A 61 2.62 3.79 -3.63
C PHE A 61 2.42 2.33 -4.02
N LEU A 62 1.66 2.10 -5.08
CA LEU A 62 1.69 0.79 -5.76
C LEU A 62 3.05 0.62 -6.45
N ASN A 63 3.53 -0.62 -6.57
CA ASN A 63 4.79 -0.90 -7.26
C ASN A 63 4.82 -0.26 -8.66
N GLY A 64 5.93 0.41 -8.96
CA GLY A 64 6.13 1.11 -10.24
C GLY A 64 5.28 2.37 -10.42
N ASN A 65 4.55 2.81 -9.39
CA ASN A 65 3.63 3.95 -9.47
C ASN A 65 4.02 5.15 -8.61
N SER A 66 5.20 5.11 -7.97
CA SER A 66 5.71 6.19 -7.15
C SER A 66 6.34 7.32 -7.97
N PRO A 67 6.66 8.48 -7.34
CA PRO A 67 7.34 9.60 -7.97
C PRO A 67 8.69 9.23 -8.60
N LEU A 68 9.29 8.10 -8.18
CA LEU A 68 10.51 7.59 -8.80
C LEU A 68 10.28 7.15 -10.25
N TYR A 69 9.12 6.54 -10.56
CA TYR A 69 8.85 5.94 -11.86
C TYR A 69 7.98 6.81 -12.78
N GLN A 70 7.20 7.74 -12.23
CA GLN A 70 6.25 8.53 -13.03
C GLN A 70 5.96 9.92 -12.45
N ASP A 71 5.56 10.85 -13.31
CA ASP A 71 5.31 12.25 -12.92
C ASP A 71 3.94 12.42 -12.26
N THR A 72 3.01 11.51 -12.52
CA THR A 72 1.69 11.46 -11.90
C THR A 72 1.61 10.18 -11.07
N PRO A 73 2.08 10.22 -9.82
CA PRO A 73 2.14 9.03 -9.00
C PRO A 73 0.76 8.62 -8.52
N VAL A 74 0.60 7.31 -8.28
CA VAL A 74 -0.66 6.70 -7.86
C VAL A 74 -0.42 6.10 -6.48
N TYR A 75 -1.06 6.69 -5.46
CA TYR A 75 -0.81 6.37 -4.06
C TYR A 75 -2.07 6.27 -3.24
N VAL A 76 -2.06 5.35 -2.29
CA VAL A 76 -3.06 5.22 -1.22
C VAL A 76 -2.72 6.24 -0.14
N ASP A 77 -3.69 7.10 0.17
CA ASP A 77 -3.67 7.82 1.44
C ASP A 77 -4.33 6.89 2.47
N PRO A 78 -3.59 6.32 3.43
CA PRO A 78 -4.19 5.44 4.42
C PRO A 78 -5.29 6.13 5.23
N ALA A 79 -5.29 7.47 5.35
CA ALA A 79 -6.33 8.24 6.04
C ALA A 79 -7.59 8.48 5.18
N ALA A 80 -7.47 8.55 3.85
CA ALA A 80 -8.55 8.97 2.95
C ALA A 80 -8.99 7.92 1.91
N GLY A 81 -8.29 6.80 1.78
CA GLY A 81 -8.51 5.80 0.74
C GLY A 81 -7.70 6.07 -0.54
N PHE A 82 -8.10 5.43 -1.64
CA PHE A 82 -7.36 5.48 -2.90
C PHE A 82 -8.30 5.64 -4.09
N ILE A 83 -8.30 6.80 -4.76
CA ILE A 83 -9.11 6.99 -5.98
C ILE A 83 -8.36 6.40 -7.18
N PHE A 84 -9.04 5.55 -7.95
CA PHE A 84 -8.53 4.97 -9.18
C PHE A 84 -9.63 4.79 -10.21
N HIS A 85 -9.22 4.64 -11.47
CA HIS A 85 -10.12 4.32 -12.59
C HIS A 85 -9.71 2.99 -13.21
N GLY A 86 -10.69 2.11 -13.45
CA GLY A 86 -10.47 0.79 -14.04
C GLY A 86 -10.50 -0.33 -13.00
N GLN A 87 -9.86 -1.45 -13.33
CA GLN A 87 -9.78 -2.64 -12.48
C GLN A 87 -8.36 -2.79 -11.93
N LEU A 88 -8.26 -3.16 -10.66
CA LEU A 88 -7.00 -3.56 -10.04
C LEU A 88 -6.87 -5.08 -10.10
N THR A 89 -5.63 -5.56 -10.16
CA THR A 89 -5.34 -6.98 -10.04
C THR A 89 -5.54 -7.45 -8.60
N GLU A 90 -5.72 -8.76 -8.41
CA GLU A 90 -5.79 -9.38 -7.08
C GLU A 90 -4.63 -8.95 -6.19
N TYR A 91 -3.41 -9.03 -6.72
CA TYR A 91 -2.19 -8.65 -6.01
C TYR A 91 -2.21 -7.17 -5.57
N GLN A 92 -2.68 -6.27 -6.43
CA GLN A 92 -2.77 -4.85 -6.11
C GLN A 92 -3.78 -4.60 -4.98
N ILE A 93 -4.95 -5.24 -5.04
CA ILE A 93 -5.98 -5.11 -4.01
C ILE A 93 -5.50 -5.64 -2.67
N LEU A 94 -4.90 -6.84 -2.64
CA LEU A 94 -4.34 -7.40 -1.42
C LEU A 94 -3.21 -6.54 -0.85
N THR A 95 -2.39 -5.94 -1.71
CA THR A 95 -1.36 -4.99 -1.28
C THR A 95 -1.99 -3.77 -0.61
N ILE A 96 -3.04 -3.21 -1.20
CA ILE A 96 -3.76 -2.06 -0.63
C ILE A 96 -4.43 -2.42 0.71
N TYR A 97 -5.06 -3.59 0.81
CA TYR A 97 -5.67 -4.03 2.08
C TYR A 97 -4.62 -4.16 3.20
N ARG A 98 -3.45 -4.76 2.91
CA ARG A 98 -2.33 -4.82 3.86
C ARG A 98 -1.94 -3.42 4.32
N MET A 99 -1.77 -2.51 3.36
CA MET A 99 -1.39 -1.13 3.60
C MET A 99 -2.39 -0.40 4.51
N LEU A 100 -3.68 -0.48 4.20
CA LEU A 100 -4.75 0.16 4.97
C LEU A 100 -4.85 -0.35 6.42
N LEU A 101 -4.61 -1.65 6.62
CA LEU A 101 -4.69 -2.31 7.92
C LEU A 101 -3.41 -2.13 8.75
N ALA A 102 -2.24 -2.13 8.12
CA ALA A 102 -0.97 -1.92 8.81
C ALA A 102 -0.89 -0.53 9.46
N SER A 103 -1.54 0.49 8.88
CA SER A 103 -1.62 1.82 9.48
C SER A 103 -2.61 1.91 10.65
N ARG A 104 -3.37 0.85 10.97
CA ARG A 104 -4.41 0.82 12.00
C ARG A 104 -4.47 -0.52 12.73
N HIS A 105 -3.43 -0.78 13.54
CA HIS A 105 -3.33 -2.00 14.32
C HIS A 105 -4.58 -2.27 15.16
N GLY A 106 -5.04 -3.53 15.13
CA GLY A 106 -6.20 -3.99 15.89
C GLY A 106 -7.56 -3.71 15.25
N THR A 107 -7.60 -3.01 14.12
CA THR A 107 -8.84 -2.79 13.35
C THR A 107 -8.98 -3.80 12.22
N ARG A 108 -10.21 -3.94 11.71
CA ARG A 108 -10.56 -4.72 10.53
C ARG A 108 -11.13 -3.78 9.45
N LEU A 109 -10.87 -4.08 8.19
CA LEU A 109 -11.36 -3.35 7.03
C LEU A 109 -12.65 -4.02 6.57
N LYS A 110 -13.74 -3.28 6.55
CA LYS A 110 -15.01 -3.80 6.03
C LYS A 110 -14.92 -3.95 4.51
N LEU A 111 -15.19 -5.16 4.03
CA LEU A 111 -15.21 -5.47 2.59
C LEU A 111 -16.61 -5.27 2.02
N ASN A 112 -17.60 -5.77 2.75
CA ASN A 112 -19.01 -5.65 2.42
C ASN A 112 -19.88 -5.70 3.68
N ALA A 113 -21.20 -5.93 3.53
CA ALA A 113 -22.14 -5.94 4.66
C ALA A 113 -21.93 -7.12 5.64
N HIS A 114 -21.24 -8.17 5.18
CA HIS A 114 -21.15 -9.45 5.89
C HIS A 114 -19.73 -9.95 6.07
N GLU A 115 -18.71 -9.21 5.61
CA GLU A 115 -17.33 -9.67 5.62
C GLU A 115 -16.37 -8.49 5.87
N CYS A 116 -15.26 -8.83 6.51
CA CYS A 116 -14.16 -7.90 6.75
C CYS A 116 -12.81 -8.59 6.53
N ALA A 117 -11.78 -7.80 6.27
CA ALA A 117 -10.39 -8.21 6.23
C ALA A 117 -9.65 -7.74 7.48
N GLY A 118 -8.62 -8.48 7.88
CA GLY A 118 -7.73 -8.10 8.97
C GLY A 118 -6.29 -8.55 8.72
N LEU A 119 -5.38 -8.06 9.56
CA LEU A 119 -4.01 -8.54 9.64
C LEU A 119 -3.80 -9.33 10.92
N ASN A 120 -3.17 -10.50 10.81
CA ASN A 120 -2.72 -11.24 11.99
C ASN A 120 -1.40 -10.64 12.53
N ASN A 121 -0.91 -11.20 13.64
CA ASN A 121 0.32 -10.72 14.29
C ASN A 121 1.57 -10.86 13.41
N ASP A 122 1.53 -11.72 12.39
CA ASP A 122 2.62 -11.94 11.44
C ASP A 122 2.48 -11.05 10.19
N GLY A 123 1.50 -10.14 10.15
CA GLY A 123 1.26 -9.25 9.01
C GLY A 123 0.60 -9.94 7.81
N GLN A 124 0.05 -11.14 7.99
CA GLN A 124 -0.67 -11.85 6.94
C GLN A 124 -2.14 -11.40 6.90
N LEU A 125 -2.64 -11.19 5.68
CA LEU A 125 -4.04 -10.88 5.45
C LEU A 125 -4.92 -12.11 5.65
N TYR A 126 -6.07 -11.88 6.28
CA TYR A 126 -7.18 -12.82 6.31
C TYR A 126 -8.49 -12.08 6.02
N TRP A 127 -9.52 -12.82 5.68
CA TRP A 127 -10.90 -12.35 5.69
C TRP A 127 -11.76 -13.22 6.61
N THR A 128 -12.85 -12.66 7.10
CA THR A 128 -13.76 -13.35 8.02
C THR A 128 -15.18 -12.78 7.90
N PRO A 129 -16.22 -13.61 8.12
CA PRO A 129 -17.57 -13.11 8.26
C PRO A 129 -17.66 -12.05 9.37
N TYR A 130 -18.55 -11.10 9.16
CA TYR A 130 -18.82 -10.01 10.07
C TYR A 130 -20.32 -9.77 10.14
N ASN A 131 -20.83 -9.62 11.37
CA ASN A 131 -22.20 -9.22 11.61
C ASN A 131 -22.19 -7.96 12.47
N SER A 132 -22.61 -6.84 11.90
CA SER A 132 -22.68 -5.55 12.60
C SER A 132 -23.63 -5.56 13.79
N LEU A 133 -24.60 -6.48 13.83
CA LEU A 133 -25.51 -6.67 14.97
C LEU A 133 -24.86 -7.46 16.11
N GLN A 134 -23.74 -8.15 15.85
CA GLN A 134 -23.03 -9.00 16.81
C GLN A 134 -21.50 -8.85 16.65
N PRO A 135 -20.93 -7.67 16.96
CA PRO A 135 -19.53 -7.35 16.70
C PRO A 135 -18.52 -8.19 17.51
N GLY A 136 -18.96 -8.82 18.61
CA GLY A 136 -18.14 -9.67 19.48
C GLY A 136 -18.15 -11.17 19.14
N THR A 137 -18.85 -11.59 18.08
CA THR A 137 -18.87 -13.00 17.67
C THR A 137 -17.51 -13.39 17.09
N VAL A 138 -16.96 -14.52 17.55
CA VAL A 138 -15.75 -15.12 16.98
C VAL A 138 -16.14 -15.90 15.73
N TYR A 139 -15.55 -15.53 14.60
CA TYR A 139 -15.74 -16.20 13.33
C TYR A 139 -14.44 -16.90 12.92
N GLU A 140 -14.57 -17.94 12.10
CA GLU A 140 -13.42 -18.52 11.42
C GLU A 140 -12.75 -17.48 10.51
N VAL A 141 -11.43 -17.54 10.43
CA VAL A 141 -10.63 -16.68 9.56
C VAL A 141 -10.10 -17.50 8.40
N TYR A 142 -10.09 -16.91 7.21
CA TYR A 142 -9.70 -17.56 5.97
C TYR A 142 -8.62 -16.72 5.26
N GLY A 143 -7.69 -17.41 4.61
CA GLY A 143 -6.75 -16.77 3.69
C GLY A 143 -7.46 -16.32 2.40
N PHE A 144 -6.94 -15.27 1.77
CA PHE A 144 -7.46 -14.78 0.49
C PHE A 144 -7.13 -15.72 -0.67
N GLU A 145 -6.13 -16.59 -0.54
CA GLU A 145 -5.78 -17.65 -1.50
C GLU A 145 -6.91 -18.67 -1.72
N HIS A 146 -7.90 -18.70 -0.81
CA HIS A 146 -9.08 -19.54 -0.91
C HIS A 146 -10.29 -18.82 -1.52
N ARG A 147 -10.13 -17.55 -1.91
CA ARG A 147 -11.21 -16.73 -2.45
C ARG A 147 -10.95 -16.46 -3.92
N GLN A 148 -11.90 -16.85 -4.77
CA GLN A 148 -11.80 -16.61 -6.21
C GLN A 148 -11.86 -15.11 -6.52
N PHE A 149 -10.98 -14.65 -7.40
CA PHE A 149 -10.90 -13.26 -7.86
C PHE A 149 -10.98 -13.21 -9.38
N GLU A 150 -12.00 -12.54 -9.91
CA GLU A 150 -12.26 -12.43 -11.34
C GLU A 150 -12.76 -11.02 -11.68
N ASP A 151 -12.41 -10.51 -12.86
CA ASP A 151 -12.86 -9.20 -13.36
C ASP A 151 -12.74 -8.05 -12.34
N GLY A 152 -11.64 -8.03 -11.58
CA GLY A 152 -11.32 -6.97 -10.63
C GLY A 152 -12.06 -7.02 -9.30
N HIS A 153 -12.76 -8.12 -8.96
CA HIS A 153 -13.49 -8.24 -7.70
C HIS A 153 -13.46 -9.65 -7.12
N TRP A 154 -13.74 -9.73 -5.81
CA TRP A 154 -13.84 -11.00 -5.11
C TRP A 154 -15.16 -11.70 -5.42
N GLN A 155 -15.16 -13.04 -5.43
CA GLN A 155 -16.38 -13.82 -5.52
C GLN A 155 -17.36 -13.44 -4.39
N GLY A 156 -18.62 -13.24 -4.78
CA GLY A 156 -19.69 -12.80 -3.89
C GLY A 156 -19.82 -11.29 -3.74
N GLU A 157 -18.91 -10.52 -4.34
CA GLU A 157 -18.98 -9.05 -4.40
C GLU A 157 -19.25 -8.57 -5.82
N THR A 158 -19.56 -7.29 -5.95
CA THR A 158 -19.53 -6.56 -7.21
C THR A 158 -18.24 -5.76 -7.30
N LEU A 159 -17.79 -5.42 -8.52
CA LEU A 159 -16.66 -4.50 -8.72
C LEU A 159 -16.81 -3.19 -7.94
N ALA A 160 -18.03 -2.65 -7.82
CA ALA A 160 -18.30 -1.44 -7.06
C ALA A 160 -18.04 -1.64 -5.55
N GLN A 161 -18.37 -2.80 -4.98
CA GLN A 161 -18.12 -3.10 -3.57
C GLN A 161 -16.63 -3.25 -3.28
N THR A 162 -15.92 -4.05 -4.08
CA THR A 162 -14.47 -4.20 -3.93
C THR A 162 -13.74 -2.86 -4.12
N THR A 163 -14.19 -2.04 -5.08
CA THR A 163 -13.69 -0.68 -5.29
C THR A 163 -13.98 0.22 -4.08
N ALA A 164 -15.20 0.19 -3.54
CA ALA A 164 -15.57 1.02 -2.39
C ALA A 164 -14.73 0.73 -1.15
N ALA A 165 -14.40 -0.53 -0.87
CA ALA A 165 -13.52 -0.91 0.24
C ALA A 165 -12.11 -0.28 0.16
N ILE A 166 -11.70 0.15 -1.04
CA ILE A 166 -10.41 0.79 -1.31
C ILE A 166 -10.54 2.33 -1.39
N GLN A 167 -11.55 2.82 -2.11
CA GLN A 167 -11.75 4.27 -2.33
C GLN A 167 -12.33 4.96 -1.08
N HIS A 168 -13.11 4.24 -0.29
CA HIS A 168 -13.83 4.72 0.89
C HIS A 168 -13.73 3.68 2.02
N PRO A 169 -12.52 3.43 2.56
CA PRO A 169 -12.31 2.35 3.52
C PRO A 169 -13.07 2.61 4.82
N GLU A 170 -13.91 1.66 5.21
CA GLU A 170 -14.59 1.64 6.51
C GLU A 170 -13.87 0.67 7.45
N PHE A 171 -13.40 1.18 8.60
CA PHE A 171 -12.72 0.37 9.61
C PHE A 171 -13.68 0.05 10.76
N ILE A 172 -13.56 -1.17 11.29
CA ILE A 172 -14.33 -1.67 12.42
C ILE A 172 -13.37 -2.19 13.50
N ASP A 173 -13.75 -2.00 14.76
CA ASP A 173 -13.06 -2.56 15.93
C ASP A 173 -13.37 -4.06 16.07
#